data_AF-A0A3R9YTZ0-F1
#
_entry.id   AF-A0A3R9YTZ0-F1
#
_cell.length_a   1.000
_cell.length_b   1.000
_cell.length_c   1.000
_cell.angle_alpha   90.00
_cell.angle_beta   90.00
_cell.angle_gamma   90.00
#
_symmetry.space_group_name_H-M   'P 1'
#
loop_
_entity.id
_entity.type
_entity.pdbx_description
1 polymer ?
#
loop_
_entity_poly.entity_id
_entity_poly.type
_entity_poly.pdbx_seq_one_letter_code
_entity_poly.pdbx_strand_id
1 'polypeptide(L)'
;MEHLRARAANSLRDLEDTVVALLAAAPNGLTNIDVTTTLGLHSDHLGNHRNYLSWSILGRLMRAGRVRGEKDEKGKMRYFSNE
;
A
#
# COMPACT_ATOMS: atom_id res chain seq x y z
N MET A 1 2.47 -27.85 2.76
CA MET A 1 2.65 -26.42 3.13
C MET A 1 3.14 -25.56 1.97
N GLU A 2 3.95 -26.07 1.06
CA GLU A 2 4.47 -25.30 -0.09
C GLU A 2 3.38 -24.65 -0.94
N HIS A 3 2.32 -25.39 -1.30
CA HIS A 3 1.20 -24.83 -2.06
C HIS A 3 0.52 -23.64 -1.34
N LEU A 4 0.43 -23.67 0.00
CA LEU A 4 -0.15 -22.58 0.79
C LEU A 4 0.75 -21.34 0.77
N ARG A 5 2.08 -21.53 0.82
CA ARG A 5 3.05 -20.43 0.69
C ARG A 5 2.98 -19.78 -0.69
N ALA A 6 2.89 -20.59 -1.75
CA ALA A 6 2.73 -20.10 -3.11
C ALA A 6 1.43 -19.29 -3.27
N ARG A 7 0.31 -19.79 -2.73
CA ARG A 7 -0.96 -19.06 -2.75
C ARG A 7 -0.86 -17.72 -2.03
N ALA A 8 -0.27 -17.69 -0.83
CA ALA A 8 -0.09 -16.46 -0.07
C ALA A 8 0.81 -15.45 -0.81
N ALA A 9 1.89 -15.91 -1.43
CA ALA A 9 2.79 -15.04 -2.20
C ALA A 9 2.11 -14.43 -3.43
N ASN A 10 1.32 -15.22 -4.17
CA ASN A 10 0.58 -14.73 -5.33
C ASN A 10 -0.47 -13.70 -4.93
N SER A 11 -1.29 -13.98 -3.91
CA SER A 11 -2.28 -13.02 -3.44
C SER A 11 -1.67 -11.74 -2.87
N LEU A 12 -0.49 -11.82 -2.25
CA LEU A 12 0.24 -10.64 -1.81
C LEU A 12 0.75 -9.81 -3.00
N ARG A 13 1.23 -10.47 -4.07
CA ARG A 13 1.64 -9.79 -5.30
C ARG A 13 0.47 -9.09 -5.97
N ASP A 14 -0.69 -9.74 -6.05
CA ASP A 14 -1.91 -9.14 -6.62
C ASP A 14 -2.32 -7.88 -5.85
N LEU A 15 -2.20 -7.89 -4.52
CA LEU A 15 -2.43 -6.72 -3.67
C LEU A 15 -1.39 -5.62 -3.90
N GLU A 16 -0.11 -5.98 -3.98
CA GLU A 16 0.99 -5.05 -4.29
C GLU A 16 0.78 -4.36 -5.64
N ASP A 17 0.44 -5.11 -6.68
CA ASP A 17 0.20 -4.60 -8.04
C ASP A 17 -1.04 -3.71 -8.08
N THR A 18 -2.09 -4.06 -7.34
CA THR A 18 -3.30 -3.21 -7.21
C THR A 18 -2.96 -1.86 -6.56
N VAL A 19 -2.11 -1.84 -5.52
CA VAL A 19 -1.68 -0.59 -4.88
C VAL A 19 -0.85 0.26 -5.84
N VAL A 20 0.07 -0.34 -6.61
CA VAL A 20 0.87 0.39 -7.61
C VAL A 20 -0.04 0.99 -8.69
N ALA A 21 -0.98 0.22 -9.23
CA ALA A 21 -1.92 0.69 -10.24
C ALA A 21 -2.79 1.86 -9.72
N LEU A 22 -3.24 1.79 -8.46
CA LEU A 22 -3.96 2.89 -7.82
C LEU A 22 -3.08 4.15 -7.71
N LEU A 23 -1.81 4.01 -7.32
CA LEU A 23 -0.89 5.13 -7.20
C LEU A 23 -0.51 5.74 -8.56
N ALA A 24 -0.37 4.92 -9.60
CA ALA A 24 -0.12 5.37 -10.97
C ALA A 24 -1.29 6.21 -11.53
N ALA A 25 -2.53 5.89 -11.12
CA ALA A 25 -3.72 6.67 -11.46
C ALA A 25 -3.86 7.98 -10.65
N ALA A 26 -2.98 8.25 -9.67
CA ALA A 26 -3.08 9.38 -8.76
C ALA A 26 -1.85 10.31 -8.89
N PRO A 27 -1.85 11.31 -9.80
CA PRO A 27 -0.67 12.12 -10.11
C PRO A 27 -0.16 12.95 -8.92
N ASN A 28 -1.05 13.31 -8.00
CA ASN A 28 -0.67 14.05 -6.78
C ASN A 28 -0.16 13.14 -5.66
N GLY A 29 -0.12 11.82 -5.88
CA GLY A 29 0.13 10.81 -4.87
C GLY A 29 -1.06 10.60 -3.94
N LEU A 30 -0.97 9.58 -3.10
CA LEU A 30 -2.00 9.23 -2.11
C LEU A 30 -1.40 9.07 -0.72
N THR A 31 -2.16 9.38 0.30
CA THR A 31 -1.76 9.11 1.69
C THR A 31 -2.10 7.67 2.05
N ASN A 32 -1.52 7.14 3.13
CA ASN A 32 -1.84 5.78 3.56
C ASN A 32 -3.35 5.56 3.83
N ILE A 33 -4.03 6.59 4.32
CA ILE A 33 -5.48 6.53 4.58
C ILE A 33 -6.25 6.46 3.26
N ASP A 34 -5.81 7.18 2.23
CA ASP A 34 -6.46 7.14 0.92
C ASP A 34 -6.34 5.74 0.32
N VAL A 35 -5.12 5.16 0.32
CA VAL A 35 -4.90 3.77 -0.14
C VAL A 35 -5.78 2.77 0.62
N THR A 36 -5.83 2.91 1.95
CA THR A 36 -6.64 2.02 2.81
C THR A 36 -8.13 2.11 2.47
N THR A 37 -8.64 3.34 2.33
CA THR A 37 -10.06 3.59 2.08
C THR A 37 -10.47 3.16 0.68
N THR A 38 -9.66 3.49 -0.33
CA THR A 38 -9.98 3.18 -1.73
C THR A 38 -9.98 1.69 -2.02
N LEU A 39 -9.09 0.92 -1.39
CA LEU A 39 -8.97 -0.53 -1.61
C LEU A 39 -9.69 -1.38 -0.54
N GLY A 40 -10.35 -0.75 0.43
CA GLY A 40 -11.03 -1.46 1.52
C GLY A 40 -10.09 -2.27 2.43
N LEU A 41 -8.82 -1.86 2.56
CA LEU A 41 -7.78 -2.57 3.33
C LEU A 41 -7.81 -2.24 4.83
N HIS A 42 -8.98 -1.91 5.35
CA HIS A 42 -9.13 -1.55 6.75
C HIS A 42 -8.81 -2.73 7.66
N SER A 43 -8.08 -2.45 8.73
CA SER A 43 -7.91 -3.40 9.83
C SER A 43 -9.11 -3.34 10.76
N ASP A 44 -9.80 -4.46 10.93
CA ASP A 44 -10.86 -4.64 11.93
C ASP A 44 -10.32 -5.06 13.31
N HIS A 45 -9.01 -5.24 13.44
CA HIS A 45 -8.39 -5.57 14.72
C HIS A 45 -8.61 -4.44 15.74
N LEU A 46 -9.01 -4.83 16.96
CA LEU A 46 -9.34 -3.92 18.06
C LEU A 46 -8.19 -2.93 18.33
N GLY A 47 -8.36 -1.68 17.92
CA GLY A 47 -7.36 -0.62 18.06
C GLY A 47 -7.70 0.63 17.24
N ASN A 48 -7.02 1.75 17.54
CA ASN A 48 -7.30 3.04 16.89
C ASN A 48 -6.76 3.14 15.45
N HIS A 49 -5.84 2.27 15.05
CA HIS A 49 -5.17 2.36 13.76
C HIS A 49 -5.76 1.36 12.77
N ARG A 50 -6.56 1.88 11.83
CA ARG A 50 -7.30 1.05 10.85
C ARG A 50 -6.52 0.74 9.57
N ASN A 51 -5.22 1.00 9.53
CA ASN A 51 -4.44 1.09 8.28
C ASN A 51 -3.10 0.33 8.31
N TYR A 52 -2.99 -0.67 9.18
CA TYR A 52 -1.78 -1.49 9.35
C TYR A 52 -1.39 -2.31 8.11
N LEU A 53 -2.39 -2.88 7.41
CA LEU A 53 -2.15 -3.68 6.21
C LEU A 53 -1.54 -2.83 5.10
N SER A 54 -2.13 -1.66 4.83
CA SER A 54 -1.63 -0.71 3.84
C SER A 54 -0.20 -0.24 4.14
N TRP A 55 0.15 0.03 5.41
CA TRP A 55 1.55 0.33 5.80
C TRP A 55 2.52 -0.78 5.45
N SER A 56 2.13 -2.04 5.70
CA SER A 56 2.97 -3.19 5.41
C SER A 56 3.21 -3.35 3.91
N ILE A 57 2.17 -3.16 3.09
CA ILE A 57 2.26 -3.24 1.63
C ILE A 57 3.10 -2.08 1.08
N LEU A 58 2.83 -0.83 1.48
CA LEU A 58 3.60 0.34 1.04
C LEU A 58 5.08 0.20 1.41
N GLY A 59 5.40 -0.25 2.63
CA GLY A 59 6.78 -0.49 3.04
C GLY A 59 7.48 -1.56 2.21
N ARG A 60 6.76 -2.60 1.75
CA ARG A 60 7.30 -3.62 0.84
C ARG A 60 7.57 -3.04 -0.55
N LEU A 61 6.63 -2.29 -1.10
CA LEU A 61 6.76 -1.63 -2.41
C LEU A 61 7.88 -0.59 -2.43
N MET A 62 8.05 0.18 -1.34
CA MET A 62 9.16 1.10 -1.19
C MET A 62 10.51 0.38 -1.16
N ARG A 63 10.62 -0.73 -0.42
CA ARG A 63 11.84 -1.56 -0.43
C ARG A 63 12.13 -2.15 -1.81
N ALA A 64 11.10 -2.47 -2.57
CA ALA A 64 11.21 -2.96 -3.95
C ALA A 64 11.49 -1.85 -4.98
N GLY A 65 11.50 -0.57 -4.58
CA GLY A 65 11.71 0.55 -5.49
C GLY A 65 10.53 0.85 -6.42
N ARG A 66 9.36 0.26 -6.18
CA ARG A 66 8.14 0.46 -7.02
C ARG A 66 7.31 1.66 -6.59
N VAL A 67 7.50 2.11 -5.35
CA VAL A 67 6.80 3.26 -4.76
C VAL A 67 7.80 4.15 -4.06
N ARG A 68 7.63 5.47 -4.18
CA ARG A 68 8.36 6.46 -3.37
C ARG A 68 7.42 7.19 -2.42
N GLY A 69 7.96 7.63 -1.29
CA GLY A 69 7.24 8.42 -0.28
C GLY A 69 7.84 9.82 -0.17
N GLU A 70 7.00 10.85 -0.20
CA GLU A 70 7.40 12.24 -0.03
C GLU A 70 6.46 12.94 0.96
N LYS A 71 6.99 13.92 1.69
CA LYS A 71 6.16 14.76 2.57
C LYS A 71 5.60 15.92 1.75
N ASP A 72 4.30 16.17 1.88
CA ASP A 72 3.68 17.39 1.36
C ASP A 72 4.10 18.63 2.16
N GLU A 73 3.65 19.80 1.74
CA GLU A 73 3.93 21.10 2.39
C GLU A 73 3.54 21.13 3.88
N LYS A 74 2.59 20.27 4.30
CA LYS A 74 2.11 20.15 5.69
C LYS A 74 2.83 19.03 6.45
N GLY A 75 3.84 18.40 5.85
CA GLY A 75 4.61 17.31 6.43
C GLY A 75 3.94 15.93 6.35
N LYS A 76 2.80 15.80 5.66
CA LYS A 76 2.06 14.53 5.55
C LYS A 76 2.69 13.66 4.45
N MET A 77 2.95 12.39 4.77
CA MET A 77 3.49 11.44 3.80
C MET A 77 2.46 11.12 2.71
N ARG A 78 2.89 11.29 1.46
CA ARG A 78 2.21 10.89 0.22
C ARG A 78 3.08 9.89 -0.52
N TYR A 79 2.44 8.90 -1.10
CA TYR A 79 3.06 7.81 -1.86
C TYR A 79 2.77 8.00 -3.33
N PHE A 80 3.74 7.66 -4.17
CA PHE A 80 3.69 7.79 -5.62
C PHE A 80 4.20 6.50 -6.27
N SER A 81 3.61 6.11 -7.40
CA SER A 81 4.17 5.07 -8.26
C SER A 81 5.50 5.55 -8.84
N ASN A 82 6.46 4.63 -8.96
CA ASN A 82 7.67 4.82 -9.77
C ASN A 82 7.53 4.21 -11.18
N GLU A 83 6.44 3.46 -11.41
CA GLU A 83 6.01 2.91 -12.70
C GLU A 83 5.08 3.88 -13.41
#